data_AF-A0A7S4H026-F1
#
_entry.id   AF-A0A7S4H026-F1
#
_cell.length_a   1.000
_cell.length_b   1.000
_cell.length_c   1.000
_cell.angle_alpha   90.00
_cell.angle_beta   90.00
_cell.angle_gamma   90.00
#
_symmetry.space_group_name_H-M   'P 1'
#
loop_
_entity.id
_entity.type
_entity.pdbx_description
1 polymer ?
#
loop_
_entity_poly.entity_id
_entity_poly.type
_entity_poly.pdbx_seq_one_letter_code
_entity_poly.pdbx_strand_id
1 'polypeptide(L)'
;MAQANLSEILFKPSFKHRETSTLIQRAPHARSASMHSPLEGDTANNWYRMLNRLLWSWRGVDAVEIVEVLSRIAASAAEHSDERLLDTVVGYRNGNWIYEWVHQGMQWQQRALEQQDPLQAGRHWLRAANFYSIAGYPHLKGDELAEQAEVLANRAYEEAALLLPYQLKELEFKIEGGSPITGFLHMPEQGKAPFPTVLMCGSLDTLQTDYHRLFNDYLAPLGIAMLTIDMPSIGASSKWKLTQDSSFLHQQVLNQLPGVPWVDHQRVTAFGFRFGANVAVRLAYLEPQRLRGVACLGPVVHGILCDARNQQQVPDMYMDVLASRMGMADASDNVLKMELNRYSLKMQGLLGRRCYTPMLSGYWEQDPLSAKAESQLIASSSLDGKLLAIPRAPVYRSFHKALQQMSSWLNDKMR
;
A
#
# COMPACT_ATOMS: atom_id res chain seq x y z
N MET A 1 -31.98 -25.41 -32.27
CA MET A 1 -31.15 -24.42 -31.55
C MET A 1 -31.68 -23.05 -31.93
N ALA A 2 -32.20 -22.27 -30.98
CA ALA A 2 -32.68 -20.92 -31.28
C ALA A 2 -31.48 -20.04 -31.68
N GLN A 3 -31.53 -19.48 -32.89
CA GLN A 3 -30.56 -18.50 -33.35
C GLN A 3 -30.67 -17.25 -32.46
N ALA A 4 -29.58 -16.86 -31.82
CA ALA A 4 -29.55 -15.63 -31.02
C ALA A 4 -29.91 -14.44 -31.91
N ASN A 5 -30.86 -13.62 -31.46
CA ASN A 5 -31.38 -12.49 -32.21
C ASN A 5 -30.27 -11.43 -32.37
N LEU A 6 -30.06 -10.92 -33.59
CA LEU A 6 -28.99 -9.96 -33.90
C LEU A 6 -29.02 -8.72 -32.98
N SER A 7 -30.21 -8.34 -32.54
CA SER A 7 -30.44 -7.25 -31.59
C SER A 7 -29.89 -7.56 -30.18
N GLU A 8 -29.93 -8.81 -29.71
CA GLU A 8 -29.34 -9.19 -28.41
C GLU A 8 -27.82 -9.13 -28.42
N ILE A 9 -27.19 -9.32 -29.59
CA ILE A 9 -25.74 -9.21 -29.78
C ILE A 9 -25.33 -7.73 -29.89
N LEU A 10 -26.09 -6.93 -30.65
CA LEU A 10 -25.81 -5.51 -30.89
C LEU A 10 -26.09 -4.60 -29.69
N PHE A 11 -27.07 -4.95 -28.86
CA PHE A 11 -27.47 -4.16 -27.68
C PHE A 11 -27.02 -4.77 -26.35
N LYS A 12 -26.21 -5.84 -26.37
CA LYS A 12 -25.53 -6.30 -25.15
C LYS A 12 -24.61 -5.17 -24.69
N PRO A 13 -24.76 -4.63 -23.46
CA PRO A 13 -23.86 -3.59 -22.98
C PRO A 13 -22.44 -4.17 -22.92
N SER A 14 -21.65 -3.87 -23.94
CA SER A 14 -20.22 -4.13 -23.94
C SER A 14 -19.59 -3.01 -23.14
N PHE A 15 -19.48 -3.20 -21.82
CA PHE A 15 -18.64 -2.34 -21.00
C PHE A 15 -17.20 -2.50 -21.48
N LYS A 16 -16.74 -1.56 -22.30
CA LYS A 16 -15.33 -1.44 -22.67
C LYS A 16 -14.61 -0.79 -21.48
N HIS A 17 -14.30 -1.57 -20.46
CA HIS A 17 -13.42 -1.12 -19.39
C HIS A 17 -12.05 -0.83 -20.02
N ARG A 18 -11.49 0.35 -19.71
CA ARG A 18 -10.13 0.69 -20.11
C ARG A 18 -9.16 -0.22 -19.36
N GLU A 19 -8.18 -0.74 -20.07
CA GLU A 19 -7.13 -1.55 -19.46
C GLU A 19 -6.19 -0.65 -18.62
N THR A 20 -5.73 -1.17 -17.48
CA THR A 20 -5.05 -0.42 -16.42
C THR A 20 -3.86 0.41 -16.93
N SER A 21 -2.98 -0.17 -17.76
CA SER A 21 -1.78 0.54 -18.24
C SER A 21 -2.09 1.70 -19.18
N THR A 22 -3.34 1.82 -19.65
CA THR A 22 -3.79 2.91 -20.51
C THR A 22 -4.43 4.08 -19.74
N LEU A 23 -4.62 3.96 -18.42
CA LEU A 23 -5.37 4.95 -17.63
C LEU A 23 -4.62 6.26 -17.46
N ILE A 24 -3.28 6.20 -17.37
CA ILE A 24 -2.41 7.37 -17.26
C ILE A 24 -1.81 7.67 -18.63
N GLN A 25 -2.09 8.86 -19.16
CA GLN A 25 -1.62 9.29 -20.47
C GLN A 25 -0.22 9.88 -20.39
N ARG A 26 0.79 9.00 -20.26
CA ARG A 26 2.20 9.38 -20.26
C ARG A 26 2.96 8.66 -21.37
N ALA A 27 3.99 9.32 -21.90
CA ALA A 27 4.82 8.71 -22.92
C ALA A 27 5.63 7.56 -22.29
N PRO A 28 5.52 6.32 -22.79
CA PRO A 28 6.25 5.20 -22.21
C PRO A 28 7.76 5.42 -22.36
N HIS A 29 8.53 5.14 -21.30
CA HIS A 29 9.97 5.23 -21.39
C HIS A 29 10.49 4.08 -22.27
N ALA A 30 11.30 4.41 -23.29
CA ALA A 30 11.74 3.46 -24.32
C ALA A 30 12.45 2.20 -23.76
N ARG A 31 12.99 2.26 -22.54
CA ARG A 31 13.47 1.12 -21.74
C ARG A 31 13.33 1.45 -20.25
N SER A 32 12.53 0.68 -19.51
CA SER A 32 12.66 0.65 -18.05
C SER A 32 14.03 0.04 -17.71
N ALA A 33 14.77 0.69 -16.82
CA ALA A 33 16.05 0.16 -16.37
C ALA A 33 15.82 -1.12 -15.55
N SER A 34 16.64 -2.15 -15.77
CA SER A 34 16.64 -3.33 -14.90
C SER A 34 16.92 -2.89 -13.47
N MET A 35 15.93 -3.02 -12.60
CA MET A 35 15.98 -2.61 -11.21
C MET A 35 15.72 -3.82 -10.32
N HIS A 36 16.53 -3.98 -9.26
CA HIS A 36 16.27 -4.93 -8.18
C HIS A 36 15.98 -4.19 -6.89
N SER A 37 14.76 -4.27 -6.39
CA SER A 37 14.42 -3.84 -5.04
C SER A 37 14.26 -5.04 -4.11
N PRO A 38 14.75 -5.00 -2.86
CA PRO A 38 14.70 -6.16 -1.97
C PRO A 38 13.30 -6.74 -1.72
N LEU A 39 12.24 -5.92 -1.66
CA LEU A 39 10.87 -6.40 -1.40
C LEU A 39 10.02 -6.56 -2.67
N GLU A 40 10.25 -5.73 -3.68
CA GLU A 40 9.51 -5.68 -4.94
C GLU A 40 10.15 -6.61 -6.00
N GLY A 41 11.36 -7.09 -5.78
CA GLY A 41 12.07 -8.02 -6.66
C GLY A 41 12.71 -7.34 -7.87
N ASP A 42 13.02 -8.15 -8.88
CA ASP A 42 13.51 -7.68 -10.18
C ASP A 42 12.37 -7.14 -11.03
N THR A 43 12.60 -6.02 -11.71
CA THR A 43 11.71 -5.57 -12.79
C THR A 43 11.71 -6.59 -13.91
N ALA A 44 10.53 -7.12 -14.23
CA ALA A 44 10.33 -7.95 -15.40
C ALA A 44 9.98 -7.04 -16.58
N ASN A 45 10.90 -6.89 -17.55
CA ASN A 45 10.77 -5.92 -18.66
C ASN A 45 9.54 -6.14 -19.57
N ASN A 46 8.83 -7.25 -19.40
CA ASN A 46 7.62 -7.63 -20.12
C ASN A 46 6.36 -7.58 -19.26
N TRP A 47 6.39 -6.85 -18.15
CA TRP A 47 5.23 -6.58 -17.30
C TRP A 47 5.10 -5.07 -17.09
N TYR A 48 3.87 -4.56 -17.18
CA TYR A 48 3.56 -3.21 -16.75
C TYR A 48 3.74 -3.11 -15.23
N ARG A 49 3.13 -4.03 -14.50
CA ARG A 49 3.19 -4.08 -13.03
C ARG A 49 4.54 -4.52 -12.50
N MET A 50 4.99 -3.89 -11.41
CA MET A 50 6.09 -4.43 -10.60
C MET A 50 5.62 -5.69 -9.86
N LEU A 51 6.32 -6.80 -10.05
CA LEU A 51 5.89 -8.09 -9.50
C LEU A 51 6.43 -8.32 -8.08
N ASN A 52 5.69 -7.84 -7.09
CA ASN A 52 6.07 -7.86 -5.68
C ASN A 52 5.88 -9.26 -5.02
N ARG A 53 6.36 -10.33 -5.65
CA ARG A 53 6.12 -11.73 -5.25
C ARG A 53 6.53 -12.00 -3.80
N LEU A 54 7.65 -11.42 -3.37
CA LEU A 54 8.13 -11.58 -2.00
C LEU A 54 7.19 -10.91 -1.00
N LEU A 55 6.73 -9.69 -1.29
CA LEU A 55 5.80 -8.97 -0.42
C LEU A 55 4.41 -9.61 -0.42
N TRP A 56 3.89 -10.04 -1.57
CA TRP A 56 2.61 -10.76 -1.66
C TRP A 56 2.65 -12.08 -0.88
N SER A 57 3.76 -12.81 -0.97
CA SER A 57 3.90 -14.03 -0.18
C SER A 57 4.08 -13.76 1.30
N TRP A 58 4.80 -12.68 1.66
CA TRP A 58 4.83 -12.20 3.03
C TRP A 58 3.43 -11.82 3.53
N ARG A 59 2.56 -11.22 2.72
CA ARG A 59 1.19 -10.88 3.14
C ARG A 59 0.28 -12.09 3.40
N GLY A 60 0.65 -13.27 2.90
CA GLY A 60 -0.08 -14.52 3.15
C GLY A 60 -0.54 -15.27 1.89
N VAL A 61 -0.12 -14.82 0.70
CA VAL A 61 -0.38 -15.54 -0.56
C VAL A 61 0.66 -16.64 -0.76
N ASP A 62 0.26 -17.82 -1.18
CA ASP A 62 1.21 -18.90 -1.43
C ASP A 62 2.01 -18.65 -2.71
N ALA A 63 3.31 -18.93 -2.66
CA ALA A 63 4.23 -18.67 -3.76
C ALA A 63 3.89 -19.49 -5.02
N VAL A 64 3.35 -20.71 -4.86
CA VAL A 64 2.91 -21.55 -5.98
C VAL A 64 1.69 -20.93 -6.64
N GLU A 65 0.71 -20.47 -5.87
CA GLU A 65 -0.48 -19.82 -6.43
C GLU A 65 -0.15 -18.49 -7.11
N ILE A 66 0.79 -17.69 -6.58
CA ILE A 66 1.30 -16.49 -7.26
C ILE A 66 1.80 -16.86 -8.65
N VAL A 67 2.63 -17.90 -8.75
CA VAL A 67 3.19 -18.36 -10.04
C VAL A 67 2.10 -18.91 -10.95
N GLU A 68 1.12 -19.62 -10.41
CA GLU A 68 0.00 -20.17 -11.18
C GLU A 68 -0.83 -19.06 -11.84
N VAL A 69 -1.25 -18.05 -11.07
CA VAL A 69 -2.00 -16.88 -11.58
C VAL A 69 -1.18 -16.13 -12.62
N LEU A 70 0.08 -15.81 -12.32
CA LEU A 70 0.96 -15.12 -13.26
C LEU A 70 1.20 -15.93 -14.55
N SER A 71 1.21 -17.26 -14.47
CA SER A 71 1.34 -18.13 -15.64
C SER A 71 0.10 -18.07 -16.54
N ARG A 72 -1.11 -18.03 -15.96
CA ARG A 72 -2.35 -17.86 -16.73
C ARG A 72 -2.41 -16.51 -17.45
N ILE A 73 -1.97 -15.45 -16.79
CA ILE A 73 -1.83 -14.12 -17.37
C ILE A 73 -0.82 -14.16 -18.54
N ALA A 74 0.40 -14.64 -18.28
CA ALA A 74 1.48 -14.66 -19.25
C ALA A 74 1.24 -15.56 -20.47
N ALA A 75 0.45 -16.63 -20.32
CA ALA A 75 0.14 -17.57 -21.39
C ALA A 75 -1.03 -17.11 -22.28
N SER A 76 -1.67 -15.99 -21.97
CA SER A 76 -2.82 -15.51 -22.74
C SER A 76 -2.44 -15.09 -24.16
N ALA A 77 -3.24 -15.53 -25.13
CA ALA A 77 -3.16 -15.10 -26.52
C ALA A 77 -4.21 -14.03 -26.87
N ALA A 78 -4.91 -13.50 -25.86
CA ALA A 78 -5.89 -12.44 -26.07
C ALA A 78 -5.23 -11.10 -26.46
N GLU A 79 -6.03 -10.17 -26.94
CA GLU A 79 -5.57 -8.81 -27.28
C GLU A 79 -5.02 -8.09 -26.04
N HIS A 80 -3.86 -7.46 -26.20
CA HIS A 80 -3.18 -6.66 -25.17
C HIS A 80 -3.21 -5.18 -25.54
N SER A 81 -3.22 -4.28 -24.56
CA SER A 81 -3.09 -2.84 -24.82
C SER A 81 -1.67 -2.48 -25.29
N ASP A 82 -0.67 -3.24 -24.84
CA ASP A 82 0.70 -3.28 -25.38
C ASP A 82 1.15 -4.74 -25.52
N GLU A 83 1.38 -5.20 -26.76
CA GLU A 83 1.79 -6.59 -27.05
C GLU A 83 3.11 -7.01 -26.38
N ARG A 84 3.91 -6.05 -25.88
CA ARG A 84 5.16 -6.33 -25.16
C ARG A 84 4.95 -6.61 -23.66
N LEU A 85 3.77 -6.27 -23.12
CA LEU A 85 3.46 -6.30 -21.70
C LEU A 85 2.39 -7.36 -21.41
N LEU A 86 2.79 -8.44 -20.73
CA LEU A 86 2.00 -9.65 -20.53
C LEU A 86 0.73 -9.45 -19.69
N ASP A 87 0.71 -8.47 -18.78
CA ASP A 87 -0.42 -8.22 -17.88
C ASP A 87 -1.43 -7.20 -18.40
N THR A 88 -1.36 -6.88 -19.70
CA THR A 88 -2.17 -5.82 -20.31
C THR A 88 -3.29 -6.36 -21.21
N VAL A 89 -3.74 -7.61 -20.99
CA VAL A 89 -4.89 -8.19 -21.69
C VAL A 89 -6.13 -7.31 -21.53
N VAL A 90 -6.76 -6.95 -22.64
CA VAL A 90 -7.88 -6.00 -22.69
C VAL A 90 -9.22 -6.64 -22.31
N GLY A 91 -9.92 -6.00 -21.38
CA GLY A 91 -11.25 -6.37 -20.91
C GLY A 91 -11.24 -7.50 -19.87
N TYR A 92 -12.35 -7.63 -19.15
CA TYR A 92 -12.48 -8.60 -18.05
C TYR A 92 -12.71 -10.02 -18.58
N ARG A 93 -11.62 -10.76 -18.84
CA ARG A 93 -11.61 -12.11 -19.42
C ARG A 93 -10.37 -12.90 -18.99
N ASN A 94 -10.31 -14.19 -19.31
CA ASN A 94 -9.12 -15.02 -19.10
C ASN A 94 -7.84 -14.33 -19.62
N GLY A 95 -6.80 -14.34 -18.80
CA GLY A 95 -5.54 -13.65 -19.06
C GLY A 95 -5.47 -12.20 -18.58
N ASN A 96 -6.61 -11.52 -18.34
CA ASN A 96 -6.59 -10.19 -17.73
C ASN A 96 -6.13 -10.27 -16.27
N TRP A 97 -5.26 -9.35 -15.87
CA TRP A 97 -4.72 -9.28 -14.51
C TRP A 97 -5.81 -9.38 -13.45
N ILE A 98 -6.77 -8.46 -13.49
CA ILE A 98 -7.80 -8.34 -12.47
C ILE A 98 -8.67 -9.59 -12.45
N TYR A 99 -9.05 -10.09 -13.64
CA TYR A 99 -9.83 -11.33 -13.77
C TYR A 99 -9.15 -12.53 -13.12
N GLU A 100 -7.87 -12.78 -13.42
CA GLU A 100 -7.17 -13.97 -12.96
C GLU A 100 -6.91 -13.96 -11.45
N TRP A 101 -6.61 -12.80 -10.88
CA TRP A 101 -6.46 -12.63 -9.42
C TRP A 101 -7.80 -12.70 -8.68
N VAL A 102 -8.86 -12.06 -9.21
CA VAL A 102 -10.22 -12.18 -8.64
C VAL A 102 -10.69 -13.63 -8.68
N HIS A 103 -10.48 -14.33 -9.79
CA HIS A 103 -10.86 -15.73 -9.92
C HIS A 103 -10.20 -16.60 -8.86
N GLN A 104 -8.90 -16.40 -8.60
CA GLN A 104 -8.20 -17.12 -7.53
C GLN A 104 -8.74 -16.76 -6.13
N GLY A 105 -9.04 -15.48 -5.89
CA GLY A 105 -9.68 -15.02 -4.65
C GLY A 105 -11.05 -15.65 -4.40
N MET A 106 -11.87 -15.80 -5.46
CA MET A 106 -13.18 -16.44 -5.39
C MET A 106 -13.10 -17.90 -4.95
N GLN A 107 -12.06 -18.64 -5.37
CA GLN A 107 -11.85 -20.01 -4.92
C GLN A 107 -11.58 -20.08 -3.41
N TRP A 108 -10.80 -19.14 -2.86
CA TRP A 108 -10.57 -19.05 -1.41
C TRP A 108 -11.81 -18.60 -0.64
N GLN A 109 -12.58 -17.67 -1.19
CA GLN A 109 -13.86 -17.27 -0.63
C GLN A 109 -14.84 -18.46 -0.55
N GLN A 110 -14.93 -19.26 -1.61
CA GLN A 110 -15.77 -20.47 -1.60
C GLN A 110 -15.29 -21.46 -0.51
N ARG A 111 -13.98 -21.72 -0.43
CA ARG A 111 -13.41 -22.56 0.63
C ARG A 111 -13.64 -22.00 2.04
N ALA A 112 -13.75 -20.69 2.19
CA ALA A 112 -14.08 -20.07 3.47
C ALA A 112 -15.54 -20.34 3.87
N LEU A 113 -16.48 -20.24 2.92
CA LEU A 113 -17.91 -20.49 3.12
C LEU A 113 -18.22 -21.97 3.42
N GLU A 114 -17.45 -22.89 2.84
CA GLU A 114 -17.63 -24.34 3.03
C GLU A 114 -16.90 -24.88 4.27
N GLN A 115 -16.04 -24.06 4.90
CA GLN A 115 -15.24 -24.48 6.04
C GLN A 115 -16.05 -24.42 7.35
N GLN A 116 -15.97 -25.49 8.14
CA GLN A 116 -16.67 -25.63 9.41
C GLN A 116 -15.89 -25.09 10.60
N ASP A 117 -14.55 -25.16 10.57
CA ASP A 117 -13.71 -24.57 11.62
C ASP A 117 -13.64 -23.05 11.43
N PRO A 118 -14.20 -22.24 12.36
CA PRO A 118 -14.22 -20.78 12.24
C PRO A 118 -12.82 -20.20 12.01
N LEU A 119 -11.80 -20.72 12.70
CA LEU A 119 -10.45 -20.18 12.59
C LEU A 119 -9.85 -20.43 11.19
N GLN A 120 -10.08 -21.61 10.61
CA GLN A 120 -9.65 -21.88 9.23
C GLN A 120 -10.48 -21.09 8.22
N ALA A 121 -11.78 -20.92 8.45
CA ALA A 121 -12.63 -20.10 7.60
C ALA A 121 -12.12 -18.64 7.58
N GLY A 122 -11.78 -18.07 8.73
CA GLY A 122 -11.16 -16.74 8.83
C GLY A 122 -9.84 -16.63 8.07
N ARG A 123 -8.99 -17.66 8.12
CA ARG A 123 -7.75 -17.70 7.34
C ARG A 123 -8.00 -17.77 5.83
N HIS A 124 -9.01 -18.53 5.39
CA HIS A 124 -9.41 -18.58 3.99
C HIS A 124 -9.96 -17.24 3.50
N TRP A 125 -10.79 -16.58 4.30
CA TRP A 125 -11.28 -15.22 4.00
C TRP A 125 -10.14 -14.21 3.88
N LEU A 126 -9.18 -14.24 4.81
CA LEU A 126 -8.00 -13.37 4.74
C LEU A 126 -7.16 -13.63 3.50
N ARG A 127 -7.07 -14.89 3.05
CA ARG A 127 -6.38 -15.23 1.80
C ARG A 127 -7.14 -14.70 0.59
N ALA A 128 -8.47 -14.85 0.54
CA ALA A 128 -9.31 -14.24 -0.49
C ALA A 128 -9.12 -12.72 -0.55
N ALA A 129 -9.14 -12.04 0.60
CA ALA A 129 -8.90 -10.59 0.70
C ALA A 129 -7.55 -10.18 0.09
N ASN A 130 -6.48 -10.94 0.35
CA ASN A 130 -5.17 -10.70 -0.24
C ASN A 130 -5.17 -10.88 -1.78
N PHE A 131 -5.84 -11.90 -2.31
CA PHE A 131 -5.97 -12.08 -3.77
C PHE A 131 -6.74 -10.94 -4.42
N TYR A 132 -7.85 -10.50 -3.80
CA TYR A 132 -8.64 -9.37 -4.30
C TYR A 132 -7.88 -8.05 -4.25
N SER A 133 -7.11 -7.80 -3.19
CA SER A 133 -6.22 -6.63 -3.10
C SER A 133 -5.18 -6.63 -4.24
N ILE A 134 -4.52 -7.77 -4.50
CA ILE A 134 -3.56 -7.89 -5.62
C ILE A 134 -4.26 -7.71 -6.97
N ALA A 135 -5.52 -8.15 -7.10
CA ALA A 135 -6.28 -7.93 -8.34
C ALA A 135 -6.41 -6.43 -8.65
N GLY A 136 -6.65 -5.59 -7.65
CA GLY A 136 -6.73 -4.13 -7.82
C GLY A 136 -5.38 -3.44 -8.03
N TYR A 137 -4.26 -4.08 -7.72
CA TYR A 137 -2.92 -3.49 -7.82
C TYR A 137 -2.61 -2.94 -9.22
N PRO A 138 -2.09 -1.70 -9.37
CA PRO A 138 -1.61 -0.80 -8.33
C PRO A 138 -2.62 0.28 -7.90
N HIS A 139 -3.93 0.00 -8.03
CA HIS A 139 -5.04 0.84 -7.57
C HIS A 139 -5.07 2.20 -8.28
N LEU A 140 -4.97 2.20 -9.61
CA LEU A 140 -5.05 3.44 -10.37
C LEU A 140 -6.48 3.99 -10.33
N LYS A 141 -6.61 5.27 -10.00
CA LYS A 141 -7.90 5.95 -9.97
C LYS A 141 -8.57 5.90 -11.34
N GLY A 142 -9.84 5.51 -11.38
CA GLY A 142 -10.61 5.34 -12.62
C GLY A 142 -10.50 3.95 -13.25
N ASP A 143 -9.77 3.02 -12.62
CA ASP A 143 -9.87 1.60 -12.96
C ASP A 143 -11.11 0.98 -12.28
N GLU A 144 -12.23 0.95 -13.00
CA GLU A 144 -13.50 0.43 -12.48
C GLU A 144 -13.42 -1.04 -12.03
N LEU A 145 -12.55 -1.84 -12.65
CA LEU A 145 -12.36 -3.24 -12.29
C LEU A 145 -11.52 -3.36 -11.01
N ALA A 146 -10.51 -2.51 -10.84
CA ALA A 146 -9.76 -2.45 -9.58
C ALA A 146 -10.64 -1.97 -8.43
N GLU A 147 -11.48 -0.95 -8.64
CA GLU A 147 -12.43 -0.45 -7.63
C GLU A 147 -13.39 -1.58 -7.16
N GLN A 148 -13.86 -2.43 -8.07
CA GLN A 148 -14.67 -3.60 -7.70
C GLN A 148 -13.86 -4.63 -6.90
N ALA A 149 -12.61 -4.89 -7.29
CA ALA A 149 -11.73 -5.79 -6.55
C ALA A 149 -11.41 -5.27 -5.13
N GLU A 150 -11.26 -3.95 -4.95
CA GLU A 150 -11.09 -3.30 -3.65
C GLU A 150 -12.29 -3.52 -2.73
N VAL A 151 -13.52 -3.43 -3.26
CA VAL A 151 -14.74 -3.72 -2.51
C VAL A 151 -14.76 -5.19 -2.05
N LEU A 152 -14.38 -6.12 -2.93
CA LEU A 152 -14.26 -7.54 -2.58
C LEU A 152 -13.19 -7.78 -1.51
N ALA A 153 -12.05 -7.10 -1.61
CA ALA A 153 -10.96 -7.20 -0.65
C ALA A 153 -11.39 -6.75 0.75
N ASN A 154 -12.02 -5.58 0.86
CA ASN A 154 -12.50 -5.05 2.13
C ASN A 154 -13.55 -5.95 2.77
N ARG A 155 -14.54 -6.40 2.00
CA ARG A 155 -15.57 -7.31 2.51
C ARG A 155 -14.97 -8.63 3.01
N ALA A 156 -14.08 -9.25 2.23
CA ALA A 156 -13.42 -10.48 2.64
C ALA A 156 -12.54 -10.28 3.90
N TYR A 157 -11.96 -9.09 4.06
CA TYR A 157 -11.18 -8.74 5.24
C TYR A 157 -12.03 -8.62 6.51
N GLU A 158 -13.21 -8.01 6.41
CA GLU A 158 -14.16 -7.91 7.52
C GLU A 158 -14.70 -9.28 7.93
N GLU A 159 -15.06 -10.14 6.96
CA GLU A 159 -15.46 -11.52 7.22
C GLU A 159 -14.35 -12.33 7.91
N ALA A 160 -13.08 -12.11 7.52
CA ALA A 160 -11.95 -12.71 8.20
C ALA A 160 -11.85 -12.24 9.66
N ALA A 161 -12.03 -10.94 9.90
CA ALA A 161 -11.92 -10.35 11.23
C ALA A 161 -12.99 -10.83 12.22
N LEU A 162 -14.15 -11.28 11.74
CA LEU A 162 -15.18 -11.90 12.59
C LEU A 162 -14.74 -13.26 13.18
N LEU A 163 -13.75 -13.89 12.56
CA LEU A 163 -13.38 -15.28 12.82
C LEU A 163 -11.93 -15.46 13.33
N LEU A 164 -11.10 -14.42 13.20
CA LEU A 164 -9.69 -14.43 13.61
C LEU A 164 -9.51 -13.88 15.04
N PRO A 165 -8.42 -14.23 15.74
CA PRO A 165 -8.20 -13.87 17.15
C PRO A 165 -7.69 -12.43 17.31
N TYR A 166 -8.49 -11.46 16.86
CA TYR A 166 -8.31 -10.03 17.11
C TYR A 166 -9.66 -9.32 16.94
N GLN A 167 -9.74 -8.06 17.34
CA GLN A 167 -10.93 -7.26 17.10
C GLN A 167 -10.64 -6.21 16.03
N LEU A 168 -11.52 -6.10 15.04
CA LEU A 168 -11.50 -5.05 14.04
C LEU A 168 -12.65 -4.07 14.33
N LYS A 169 -12.34 -2.78 14.30
CA LYS A 169 -13.35 -1.72 14.30
C LYS A 169 -13.18 -0.82 13.10
N GLU A 170 -14.23 -0.69 12.33
CA GLU A 170 -14.38 0.38 11.36
C GLU A 170 -14.66 1.69 12.10
N LEU A 171 -13.87 2.73 11.80
CA LEU A 171 -13.98 4.06 12.37
C LEU A 171 -14.13 5.08 11.25
N GLU A 172 -15.17 5.91 11.33
CA GLU A 172 -15.35 7.05 10.45
C GLU A 172 -14.66 8.28 11.05
N PHE A 173 -13.84 8.97 10.25
CA PHE A 173 -13.18 10.22 10.63
C PHE A 173 -13.68 11.35 9.75
N LYS A 174 -14.09 12.46 10.38
CA LYS A 174 -14.50 13.66 9.65
C LYS A 174 -13.26 14.36 9.12
N ILE A 175 -13.28 14.76 7.85
CA ILE A 175 -12.16 15.44 7.21
C ILE A 175 -12.61 16.82 6.76
N GLU A 176 -11.89 17.84 7.20
CA GLU A 176 -12.17 19.23 6.83
C GLU A 176 -12.10 19.40 5.30
N GLY A 177 -13.13 20.02 4.72
CA GLY A 177 -13.17 20.34 3.29
C GLY A 177 -13.65 19.21 2.36
N GLY A 178 -14.14 18.07 2.88
CA GLY A 178 -14.62 17.00 2.00
C GLY A 178 -15.33 15.84 2.69
N SER A 179 -15.33 14.68 2.01
CA SER A 179 -15.98 13.47 2.52
C SER A 179 -15.21 12.87 3.70
N PRO A 180 -15.91 12.25 4.67
CA PRO A 180 -15.25 11.47 5.70
C PRO A 180 -14.44 10.32 5.08
N ILE A 181 -13.47 9.82 5.84
CA ILE A 181 -12.71 8.62 5.48
C ILE A 181 -12.92 7.54 6.52
N THR A 182 -12.77 6.30 6.07
CA THR A 182 -12.83 5.11 6.91
C THR A 182 -11.42 4.65 7.28
N GLY A 183 -11.21 4.38 8.57
CA GLY A 183 -10.03 3.70 9.07
C GLY A 183 -10.38 2.41 9.81
N PHE A 184 -9.47 1.46 9.77
CA PHE A 184 -9.59 0.18 10.47
C PHE A 184 -8.68 0.12 11.69
N LEU A 185 -9.29 0.03 12.88
CA LEU A 185 -8.60 -0.18 14.14
C LEU A 185 -8.54 -1.67 14.47
N HIS A 186 -7.34 -2.23 14.36
CA HIS A 186 -7.01 -3.59 14.75
C HIS A 186 -6.59 -3.58 16.22
N MET A 187 -7.28 -4.33 17.06
CA MET A 187 -7.00 -4.41 18.49
C MET A 187 -6.61 -5.84 18.87
N PRO A 188 -5.54 -6.03 19.65
CA PRO A 188 -5.13 -7.36 20.08
C PRO A 188 -6.25 -8.04 20.87
N GLU A 189 -6.39 -9.36 20.74
CA GLU A 189 -7.34 -10.13 21.53
C GLU A 189 -7.06 -10.03 23.04
N GLN A 190 -5.77 -9.94 23.39
CA GLN A 190 -5.32 -9.81 24.77
C GLN A 190 -5.06 -8.34 25.14
N GLY A 191 -5.47 -7.97 26.36
CA GLY A 191 -5.31 -6.62 26.89
C GLY A 191 -6.64 -5.93 27.12
N LYS A 192 -6.59 -4.68 27.59
CA LYS A 192 -7.78 -3.86 27.84
C LYS A 192 -7.57 -2.49 27.24
N ALA A 193 -8.59 -2.00 26.52
CA ALA A 193 -8.64 -0.63 26.05
C ALA A 193 -8.53 0.36 27.23
N PRO A 194 -7.97 1.57 27.01
CA PRO A 194 -7.45 2.07 25.75
C PRO A 194 -6.06 1.48 25.39
N PHE A 195 -5.85 1.15 24.12
CA PHE A 195 -4.62 0.51 23.64
C PHE A 195 -3.59 1.54 23.16
N PRO A 196 -2.30 1.36 23.47
CA PRO A 196 -1.26 2.06 22.72
C PRO A 196 -1.37 1.68 21.24
N THR A 197 -1.19 2.65 20.34
CA THR A 197 -1.59 2.48 18.93
C THR A 197 -0.49 2.93 17.96
N VAL A 198 -0.24 2.12 16.94
CA VAL A 198 0.53 2.52 15.75
C VAL A 198 -0.43 3.03 14.69
N LEU A 199 -0.27 4.28 14.27
CA LEU A 199 -0.87 4.81 13.06
C LEU A 199 -0.04 4.36 11.85
N MET A 200 -0.61 3.51 11.01
CA MET A 200 0.06 2.99 9.82
C MET A 200 -0.08 3.98 8.67
N CYS A 201 1.05 4.44 8.14
CA CYS A 201 1.16 5.23 6.92
C CYS A 201 1.69 4.33 5.80
N GLY A 202 0.78 3.88 4.93
CA GLY A 202 1.07 2.89 3.88
C GLY A 202 1.77 3.44 2.64
N SER A 203 2.10 2.53 1.71
CA SER A 203 2.56 2.88 0.36
C SER A 203 1.41 3.44 -0.50
N LEU A 204 1.74 4.05 -1.62
CA LEU A 204 0.77 4.59 -2.58
C LEU A 204 0.15 3.52 -3.47
N ASP A 205 0.48 2.24 -3.31
CA ASP A 205 0.01 1.14 -4.17
C ASP A 205 -0.52 -0.04 -3.35
N THR A 206 -0.94 0.22 -2.11
CA THR A 206 -1.46 -0.78 -1.17
C THR A 206 -2.77 -0.32 -0.54
N LEU A 207 -3.62 -1.26 -0.17
CA LEU A 207 -4.82 -1.01 0.63
C LEU A 207 -4.50 -1.05 2.13
N GLN A 208 -5.34 -0.39 2.92
CA GLN A 208 -5.24 -0.42 4.38
C GLN A 208 -5.37 -1.85 4.98
N THR A 209 -6.03 -2.76 4.27
CA THR A 209 -6.21 -4.17 4.64
C THR A 209 -4.96 -5.03 4.41
N ASP A 210 -3.96 -4.52 3.69
CA ASP A 210 -2.73 -5.26 3.34
C ASP A 210 -1.77 -5.44 4.52
N TYR A 211 -2.02 -4.74 5.63
CA TYR A 211 -1.13 -4.66 6.79
C TYR A 211 -1.47 -5.64 7.91
N HIS A 212 -2.44 -6.55 7.73
CA HIS A 212 -2.82 -7.53 8.75
C HIS A 212 -1.63 -8.24 9.40
N ARG A 213 -0.69 -8.73 8.58
CA ARG A 213 0.46 -9.48 9.10
C ARG A 213 1.41 -8.61 9.93
N LEU A 214 1.55 -7.32 9.60
CA LEU A 214 2.30 -6.38 10.44
C LEU A 214 1.69 -6.30 11.83
N PHE A 215 0.36 -6.17 11.91
CA PHE A 215 -0.35 -6.17 13.17
C PHE A 215 -0.24 -7.51 13.90
N ASN A 216 -0.67 -8.60 13.28
CA ASN A 216 -0.79 -9.91 13.90
C ASN A 216 0.56 -10.46 14.38
N ASP A 217 1.62 -10.35 13.58
CA ASP A 217 2.90 -11.00 13.88
C ASP A 217 3.83 -10.12 14.72
N TYR A 218 3.63 -8.79 14.74
CA TYR A 218 4.61 -7.87 15.34
C TYR A 218 4.04 -6.85 16.35
N LEU A 219 2.79 -6.40 16.19
CA LEU A 219 2.21 -5.38 17.08
C LEU A 219 1.30 -6.00 18.14
N ALA A 220 0.41 -6.91 17.73
CA ALA A 220 -0.51 -7.59 18.63
C ALA A 220 0.20 -8.35 19.76
N PRO A 221 1.32 -9.08 19.53
CA PRO A 221 2.06 -9.73 20.60
C PRO A 221 2.68 -8.76 21.63
N LEU A 222 2.80 -7.48 21.29
CA LEU A 222 3.27 -6.41 22.18
C LEU A 222 2.12 -5.66 22.86
N GLY A 223 0.86 -6.07 22.64
CA GLY A 223 -0.33 -5.40 23.17
C GLY A 223 -0.63 -4.06 22.48
N ILE A 224 -0.17 -3.89 21.23
CA ILE A 224 -0.28 -2.64 20.47
C ILE A 224 -1.37 -2.78 19.41
N ALA A 225 -2.30 -1.82 19.39
CA ALA A 225 -3.29 -1.70 18.33
C ALA A 225 -2.69 -1.07 17.06
N MET A 226 -3.29 -1.34 15.91
CA MET A 226 -2.90 -0.74 14.64
C MET A 226 -4.09 -0.04 13.99
N LEU A 227 -3.97 1.27 13.76
CA LEU A 227 -4.94 2.05 13.00
C LEU A 227 -4.40 2.25 11.58
N THR A 228 -5.15 1.77 10.59
CA THR A 228 -4.84 1.96 9.17
C THR A 228 -5.86 2.90 8.53
N ILE A 229 -5.42 3.69 7.56
CA ILE A 229 -6.27 4.41 6.62
C ILE A 229 -5.68 4.30 5.23
N ASP A 230 -6.52 4.33 4.20
CA ASP A 230 -6.02 4.37 2.82
C ASP A 230 -5.34 5.71 2.52
N MET A 231 -4.26 5.65 1.74
CA MET A 231 -3.61 6.84 1.20
C MET A 231 -4.57 7.59 0.25
N PRO A 232 -4.39 8.91 0.05
CA PRO A 232 -5.24 9.66 -0.85
C PRO A 232 -5.35 9.02 -2.24
N SER A 233 -6.56 9.00 -2.79
CA SER A 233 -6.93 8.44 -4.09
C SER A 233 -7.08 6.92 -4.17
N ILE A 234 -6.97 6.19 -3.06
CA ILE A 234 -7.14 4.73 -3.00
C ILE A 234 -8.29 4.37 -2.06
N GLY A 235 -9.04 3.30 -2.36
CA GLY A 235 -9.97 2.68 -1.41
C GLY A 235 -10.95 3.68 -0.78
N ALA A 236 -11.02 3.65 0.56
CA ALA A 236 -11.90 4.55 1.33
C ALA A 236 -11.51 6.04 1.20
N SER A 237 -10.30 6.33 0.73
CA SER A 237 -9.76 7.69 0.52
C SER A 237 -9.76 8.10 -0.96
N SER A 238 -10.44 7.36 -1.85
CA SER A 238 -10.49 7.58 -3.31
C SER A 238 -10.95 8.98 -3.75
N LYS A 239 -11.78 9.63 -2.93
CA LYS A 239 -12.29 11.00 -3.16
C LYS A 239 -11.24 12.08 -2.90
N TRP A 240 -10.23 11.77 -2.11
CA TRP A 240 -9.13 12.69 -1.78
C TRP A 240 -8.00 12.56 -2.81
N LYS A 241 -7.29 13.67 -3.05
CA LYS A 241 -6.07 13.68 -3.86
C LYS A 241 -4.87 13.83 -2.96
N LEU A 242 -3.74 13.25 -3.36
CA LEU A 242 -2.46 13.53 -2.74
C LEU A 242 -2.07 14.96 -3.10
N THR A 243 -1.83 15.78 -2.08
CA THR A 243 -1.37 17.18 -2.22
C THR A 243 -0.05 17.35 -1.45
N GLN A 244 0.60 18.49 -1.62
CA GLN A 244 1.86 18.82 -0.92
C GLN A 244 1.74 18.76 0.60
N ASP A 245 0.54 18.94 1.13
CA ASP A 245 0.18 18.57 2.49
C ASP A 245 -0.03 17.04 2.58
N SER A 246 1.03 16.29 2.33
CA SER A 246 0.96 14.83 2.12
C SER A 246 0.38 14.09 3.33
N SER A 247 0.52 14.65 4.53
CA SER A 247 0.02 14.08 5.78
C SER A 247 -1.37 14.55 6.18
N PHE A 248 -2.06 15.36 5.37
CA PHE A 248 -3.34 15.99 5.72
C PHE A 248 -4.35 15.00 6.34
N LEU A 249 -4.67 13.90 5.63
CA LEU A 249 -5.65 12.92 6.11
C LEU A 249 -5.23 12.29 7.45
N HIS A 250 -3.97 11.90 7.56
CA HIS A 250 -3.45 11.28 8.77
C HIS A 250 -3.41 12.26 9.95
N GLN A 251 -3.17 13.54 9.69
CA GLN A 251 -3.19 14.59 10.71
C GLN A 251 -4.61 14.81 11.24
N GLN A 252 -5.62 14.83 10.36
CA GLN A 252 -7.03 14.92 10.73
C GLN A 252 -7.48 13.73 11.59
N VAL A 253 -7.03 12.52 11.26
CA VAL A 253 -7.27 11.31 12.06
C VAL A 253 -6.58 11.40 13.42
N LEU A 254 -5.29 11.75 13.44
CA LEU A 254 -4.50 11.91 14.67
C LEU A 254 -5.11 12.94 15.64
N ASN A 255 -5.71 14.00 15.10
CA ASN A 255 -6.40 15.03 15.87
C ASN A 255 -7.68 14.54 16.56
N GLN A 256 -8.36 13.54 15.97
CA GLN A 256 -9.61 12.97 16.47
C GLN A 256 -9.42 11.80 17.45
N LEU A 257 -8.21 11.23 17.56
CA LEU A 257 -7.94 10.09 18.46
C LEU A 257 -8.29 10.32 19.94
N PRO A 258 -8.23 11.53 20.54
CA PRO A 258 -8.72 11.73 21.91
C PRO A 258 -10.21 11.37 22.09
N GLY A 259 -11.01 11.40 21.04
CA GLY A 259 -12.43 10.99 21.05
C GLY A 259 -12.66 9.51 20.78
N VAL A 260 -11.62 8.72 20.49
CA VAL A 260 -11.72 7.29 20.19
C VAL A 260 -11.46 6.48 21.46
N PRO A 261 -12.48 5.89 22.10
CA PRO A 261 -12.35 5.31 23.45
C PRO A 261 -11.43 4.09 23.52
N TRP A 262 -11.16 3.45 22.37
CA TRP A 262 -10.30 2.27 22.28
C TRP A 262 -8.81 2.61 22.16
N VAL A 263 -8.47 3.87 21.86
CA VAL A 263 -7.10 4.30 21.59
C VAL A 263 -6.59 5.14 22.75
N ASP A 264 -5.42 4.79 23.25
CA ASP A 264 -4.70 5.66 24.18
C ASP A 264 -3.98 6.74 23.37
N HIS A 265 -4.65 7.88 23.22
CA HIS A 265 -4.15 9.00 22.41
C HIS A 265 -2.84 9.61 22.94
N GLN A 266 -2.42 9.27 24.17
CA GLN A 266 -1.12 9.70 24.72
C GLN A 266 0.01 8.71 24.38
N ARG A 267 -0.31 7.55 23.81
CA ARG A 267 0.63 6.49 23.43
C ARG A 267 0.47 6.11 21.96
N VAL A 268 0.54 7.11 21.09
CA VAL A 268 0.47 6.95 19.64
C VAL A 268 1.85 7.09 19.02
N THR A 269 2.19 6.17 18.11
CA THR A 269 3.37 6.28 17.24
C THR A 269 2.95 6.10 15.78
N ALA A 270 3.81 6.43 14.83
CA ALA A 270 3.53 6.19 13.42
C ALA A 270 4.54 5.23 12.78
N PHE A 271 4.06 4.38 11.87
CA PHE A 271 4.90 3.52 11.04
C PHE A 271 4.72 3.92 9.56
N GLY A 272 5.80 4.34 8.91
CA GLY A 272 5.80 4.72 7.49
C GLY A 272 6.49 3.69 6.60
N PHE A 273 5.76 3.14 5.62
CA PHE A 273 6.31 2.23 4.62
C PHE A 273 6.37 2.90 3.25
N ARG A 274 7.52 2.85 2.56
CA ARG A 274 7.72 3.49 1.25
C ARG A 274 7.37 4.99 1.30
N PHE A 275 6.45 5.45 0.46
CA PHE A 275 5.98 6.85 0.48
C PHE A 275 5.23 7.20 1.77
N GLY A 276 4.65 6.24 2.49
CA GLY A 276 4.07 6.47 3.81
C GLY A 276 5.07 7.00 4.84
N ALA A 277 6.38 6.81 4.63
CA ALA A 277 7.40 7.48 5.43
C ALA A 277 7.40 9.02 5.24
N ASN A 278 7.08 9.50 4.04
CA ASN A 278 6.88 10.94 3.79
C ASN A 278 5.80 11.50 4.73
N VAL A 279 4.67 10.80 4.79
CA VAL A 279 3.55 11.15 5.66
C VAL A 279 3.93 11.09 7.12
N ALA A 280 4.47 9.96 7.59
CA ALA A 280 4.77 9.75 9.00
C ALA A 280 5.83 10.73 9.53
N VAL A 281 6.89 10.99 8.75
CA VAL A 281 7.92 11.96 9.12
C VAL A 281 7.35 13.38 9.12
N ARG A 282 6.52 13.72 8.15
CA ARG A 282 5.86 15.04 8.12
C ARG A 282 4.96 15.25 9.33
N LEU A 283 4.17 14.24 9.73
CA LEU A 283 3.37 14.29 10.96
C LEU A 283 4.22 14.53 12.19
N ALA A 284 5.38 13.90 12.31
CA ALA A 284 6.25 14.10 13.46
C ALA A 284 6.72 15.56 13.64
N TYR A 285 6.83 16.32 12.55
CA TYR A 285 7.13 17.75 12.60
C TYR A 285 5.91 18.63 12.94
N LEU A 286 4.71 18.21 12.55
CA LEU A 286 3.49 19.00 12.72
C LEU A 286 2.77 18.70 14.03
N GLU A 287 2.83 17.45 14.50
CA GLU A 287 2.13 16.93 15.66
C GLU A 287 3.11 16.31 16.69
N PRO A 288 4.20 17.00 17.08
CA PRO A 288 5.22 16.44 17.97
C PRO A 288 4.70 16.15 19.40
N GLN A 289 3.56 16.73 19.78
CA GLN A 289 2.91 16.48 21.08
C GLN A 289 2.01 15.24 21.07
N ARG A 290 1.61 14.76 19.88
CA ARG A 290 0.68 13.62 19.73
C ARG A 290 1.41 12.33 19.35
N LEU A 291 2.57 12.42 18.71
CA LEU A 291 3.38 11.26 18.35
C LEU A 291 4.54 11.06 19.30
N ARG A 292 4.65 9.85 19.85
CA ARG A 292 5.76 9.44 20.73
C ARG A 292 7.01 8.99 19.96
N GLY A 293 6.84 8.61 18.71
CA GLY A 293 7.94 8.16 17.86
C GLY A 293 7.46 7.80 16.46
N VAL A 294 8.39 7.79 15.51
CA VAL A 294 8.12 7.37 14.13
C VAL A 294 9.16 6.36 13.68
N ALA A 295 8.69 5.23 13.15
CA ALA A 295 9.55 4.26 12.49
C ALA A 295 9.26 4.26 10.98
N CYS A 296 10.30 4.22 10.15
CA CYS A 296 10.17 4.21 8.70
C CYS A 296 10.95 3.04 8.09
N LEU A 297 10.39 2.41 7.06
CA LEU A 297 11.02 1.31 6.35
C LEU A 297 11.00 1.57 4.84
N GLY A 298 12.19 1.57 4.22
CA GLY A 298 12.36 1.90 2.81
C GLY A 298 11.78 3.27 2.44
N PRO A 299 12.09 4.34 3.19
CA PRO A 299 11.44 5.64 3.04
C PRO A 299 11.65 6.31 1.67
N VAL A 300 10.63 7.03 1.19
CA VAL A 300 10.71 7.96 0.05
C VAL A 300 10.35 9.37 0.52
N VAL A 301 11.36 10.22 0.74
CA VAL A 301 11.23 11.57 1.32
C VAL A 301 11.92 12.67 0.49
N HIS A 302 12.84 12.34 -0.43
CA HIS A 302 13.53 13.32 -1.26
C HIS A 302 13.97 12.80 -2.64
N GLY A 303 14.75 11.71 -2.71
CA GLY A 303 15.54 11.32 -3.87
C GLY A 303 14.75 11.16 -5.15
N ILE A 304 13.77 10.25 -5.18
CA ILE A 304 12.89 10.04 -6.36
C ILE A 304 11.99 11.25 -6.63
N LEU A 305 11.66 12.02 -5.59
CA LEU A 305 10.79 13.19 -5.73
C LEU A 305 11.49 14.35 -6.44
N CYS A 306 12.83 14.39 -6.44
CA CYS A 306 13.61 15.51 -6.96
C CYS A 306 14.66 15.20 -8.04
N ASP A 307 15.27 14.01 -8.02
CA ASP A 307 16.34 13.68 -8.98
C ASP A 307 15.77 13.00 -10.23
N ALA A 308 15.95 13.67 -11.37
CA ALA A 308 15.53 13.17 -12.68
C ALA A 308 16.17 11.82 -13.03
N ARG A 309 17.42 11.58 -12.60
CA ARG A 309 18.11 10.31 -12.87
C ARG A 309 17.47 9.17 -12.09
N ASN A 310 17.06 9.42 -10.85
CA ASN A 310 16.33 8.44 -10.05
C ASN A 310 14.95 8.16 -10.67
N GLN A 311 14.25 9.21 -11.13
CA GLN A 311 12.95 9.08 -11.81
C GLN A 311 13.05 8.27 -13.12
N GLN A 312 14.14 8.43 -13.88
CA GLN A 312 14.36 7.64 -15.10
C GLN A 312 14.71 6.17 -14.85
N GLN A 313 15.08 5.82 -13.62
CA GLN A 313 15.45 4.46 -13.23
C GLN A 313 14.27 3.66 -12.66
N VAL A 314 13.15 4.32 -12.31
CA VAL A 314 11.97 3.62 -11.80
C VAL A 314 11.04 3.17 -12.93
N PRO A 315 10.32 2.05 -12.77
CA PRO A 315 9.33 1.59 -13.75
C PRO A 315 8.20 2.59 -14.00
N ASP A 316 7.64 2.57 -15.21
CA ASP A 316 6.55 3.47 -15.61
C ASP A 316 5.35 3.38 -14.66
N MET A 317 4.98 2.16 -14.24
CA MET A 317 3.92 1.93 -13.26
C MET A 317 4.13 2.72 -11.95
N TYR A 318 5.37 2.85 -11.46
CA TYR A 318 5.63 3.60 -10.23
C TYR A 318 5.32 5.10 -10.41
N MET A 319 5.69 5.66 -11.57
CA MET A 319 5.41 7.05 -11.91
C MET A 319 3.93 7.28 -12.24
N ASP A 320 3.24 6.28 -12.81
CA ASP A 320 1.80 6.30 -13.04
C ASP A 320 1.01 6.29 -11.74
N VAL A 321 1.45 5.51 -10.75
CA VAL A 321 0.89 5.57 -9.39
C VAL A 321 1.00 6.99 -8.85
N LEU A 322 2.18 7.61 -8.89
CA LEU A 322 2.37 8.98 -8.43
C LEU A 322 1.43 9.96 -9.15
N ALA A 323 1.37 9.91 -10.48
CA ALA A 323 0.49 10.74 -11.29
C ALA A 323 -1.00 10.53 -10.93
N SER A 324 -1.42 9.28 -10.76
CA SER A 324 -2.78 8.91 -10.39
C SER A 324 -3.18 9.51 -9.03
N ARG A 325 -2.31 9.39 -8.01
CA ARG A 325 -2.56 9.89 -6.65
C ARG A 325 -2.73 11.39 -6.59
N MET A 326 -1.95 12.11 -7.40
CA MET A 326 -2.03 13.57 -7.52
C MET A 326 -3.18 14.04 -8.42
N GLY A 327 -3.89 13.13 -9.09
CA GLY A 327 -4.93 13.46 -10.07
C GLY A 327 -4.37 14.14 -11.32
N MET A 328 -3.19 13.69 -11.76
CA MET A 328 -2.40 14.21 -12.88
C MET A 328 -2.31 13.18 -14.02
N ALA A 329 -3.41 12.47 -14.29
CA ALA A 329 -3.45 11.37 -15.27
C ALA A 329 -3.05 11.83 -16.69
N ASP A 330 -3.34 13.08 -17.06
CA ASP A 330 -3.06 13.64 -18.39
C ASP A 330 -1.87 14.63 -18.38
N ALA A 331 -1.09 14.67 -17.28
CA ALA A 331 0.03 15.59 -17.17
C ALA A 331 1.26 15.07 -17.92
N SER A 332 1.98 15.97 -18.58
CA SER A 332 3.29 15.64 -19.15
C SER A 332 4.33 15.33 -18.06
N ASP A 333 5.36 14.55 -18.40
CA ASP A 333 6.43 14.18 -17.46
C ASP A 333 7.11 15.39 -16.82
N ASN A 334 7.28 16.48 -17.57
CA ASN A 334 7.88 17.72 -17.06
C ASN A 334 6.99 18.36 -15.98
N VAL A 335 5.68 18.38 -16.18
CA VAL A 335 4.72 18.93 -15.21
C VAL A 335 4.67 18.04 -13.97
N LEU A 336 4.60 16.72 -14.14
CA LEU A 336 4.64 15.75 -13.04
C LEU A 336 5.92 15.90 -12.21
N LYS A 337 7.07 16.00 -12.86
CA LYS A 337 8.37 16.20 -12.20
C LYS A 337 8.42 17.50 -11.40
N MET A 338 7.93 18.60 -11.95
CA MET A 338 7.86 19.88 -11.23
C MET A 338 6.99 19.79 -9.99
N GLU A 339 5.87 19.07 -10.06
CA GLU A 339 4.97 18.89 -8.92
C GLU A 339 5.57 17.95 -7.86
N LEU A 340 6.20 16.84 -8.27
CA LEU A 340 6.87 15.89 -7.37
C LEU A 340 7.91 16.55 -6.45
N ASN A 341 8.65 17.55 -6.96
CA ASN A 341 9.63 18.30 -6.16
C ASN A 341 9.05 18.85 -4.86
N ARG A 342 7.77 19.24 -4.89
CA ARG A 342 7.07 19.88 -3.78
C ARG A 342 6.70 18.90 -2.67
N TYR A 343 6.78 17.60 -2.93
CA TYR A 343 6.58 16.53 -1.95
C TYR A 343 7.84 16.16 -1.19
N SER A 344 9.01 16.63 -1.64
CA SER A 344 10.23 16.38 -0.89
C SER A 344 10.19 17.11 0.44
N LEU A 345 10.29 16.35 1.54
CA LEU A 345 10.34 16.93 2.89
C LEU A 345 11.58 17.79 3.11
N LYS A 346 12.64 17.59 2.33
CA LYS A 346 13.83 18.46 2.32
C LYS A 346 13.51 19.79 1.64
N MET A 347 12.84 19.78 0.49
CA MET A 347 12.41 21.00 -0.21
C MET A 347 11.33 21.77 0.57
N GLN A 348 10.49 21.07 1.33
CA GLN A 348 9.55 21.67 2.29
C GLN A 348 10.25 22.27 3.54
N GLY A 349 11.58 22.14 3.66
CA GLY A 349 12.35 22.66 4.80
C GLY A 349 12.22 21.84 6.09
N LEU A 350 11.52 20.70 6.08
CA LEU A 350 11.31 19.86 7.26
C LEU A 350 12.58 19.09 7.60
N LEU A 351 13.19 18.42 6.63
CA LEU A 351 14.45 17.66 6.83
C LEU A 351 15.71 18.55 6.90
N GLY A 352 15.53 19.88 6.96
CA GLY A 352 16.60 20.85 7.25
C GLY A 352 16.63 21.36 8.70
N ARG A 353 15.62 21.02 9.51
CA ARG A 353 15.48 21.46 10.91
C ARG A 353 15.35 20.27 11.86
N ARG A 354 15.74 20.47 13.12
CA ARG A 354 15.65 19.44 14.15
C ARG A 354 14.20 19.15 14.55
N CYS A 355 13.84 17.87 14.63
CA CYS A 355 12.58 17.37 15.15
C CYS A 355 12.78 16.77 16.54
N TYR A 356 11.90 17.10 17.49
CA TYR A 356 11.95 16.54 18.85
C TYR A 356 11.44 15.10 18.92
N THR A 357 10.58 14.70 17.98
CA THR A 357 10.02 13.35 17.90
C THR A 357 11.14 12.36 17.56
N PRO A 358 11.36 11.30 18.37
CA PRO A 358 12.31 10.25 18.06
C PRO A 358 11.97 9.56 16.73
N MET A 359 12.99 9.25 15.93
CA MET A 359 12.80 8.61 14.63
C MET A 359 13.75 7.44 14.40
N LEU A 360 13.22 6.31 13.97
CA LEU A 360 14.00 5.16 13.51
C LEU A 360 13.77 4.99 12.00
N SER A 361 14.84 4.93 11.20
CA SER A 361 14.72 4.70 9.76
C SER A 361 15.54 3.50 9.29
N GLY A 362 14.83 2.52 8.74
CA GLY A 362 15.38 1.30 8.17
C GLY A 362 15.57 1.39 6.65
N TYR A 363 16.74 0.96 6.18
CA TYR A 363 17.08 0.91 4.76
C TYR A 363 17.78 -0.40 4.40
N TRP A 364 17.59 -0.83 3.16
CA TRP A 364 18.45 -1.83 2.53
C TRP A 364 19.54 -1.15 1.72
N GLU A 365 20.72 -1.78 1.65
CA GLU A 365 21.76 -1.31 0.75
C GLU A 365 21.32 -1.45 -0.71
N GLN A 366 21.60 -0.42 -1.51
CA GLN A 366 21.30 -0.39 -2.95
C GLN A 366 19.82 -0.66 -3.28
N ASP A 367 18.90 -0.28 -2.39
CA ASP A 367 17.48 -0.17 -2.76
C ASP A 367 17.32 1.09 -3.65
N PRO A 368 16.93 0.92 -4.91
CA PRO A 368 16.82 2.01 -5.87
C PRO A 368 15.57 2.88 -5.62
N LEU A 369 14.55 2.34 -4.94
CA LEU A 369 13.37 3.09 -4.50
C LEU A 369 13.66 3.89 -3.23
N SER A 370 14.56 3.40 -2.38
CA SER A 370 14.91 4.03 -1.12
C SER A 370 16.41 3.94 -0.81
N ALA A 371 17.17 4.88 -1.38
CA ALA A 371 18.59 4.96 -1.10
C ALA A 371 18.85 5.22 0.40
N LYS A 372 20.00 4.75 0.92
CA LYS A 372 20.46 5.02 2.29
C LYS A 372 20.37 6.51 2.69
N ALA A 373 20.60 7.41 1.73
CA ALA A 373 20.50 8.86 1.93
C ALA A 373 19.11 9.29 2.42
N GLU A 374 18.04 8.63 2.01
CA GLU A 374 16.67 8.89 2.48
C GLU A 374 16.57 8.67 4.00
N SER A 375 16.99 7.51 4.47
CA SER A 375 17.02 7.20 5.91
C SER A 375 17.97 8.09 6.70
N GLN A 376 19.11 8.46 6.11
CA GLN A 376 20.06 9.39 6.73
C GLN A 376 19.45 10.79 6.92
N LEU A 377 18.67 11.30 5.96
CA LEU A 377 17.97 12.56 6.13
C LEU A 377 17.01 12.51 7.32
N ILE A 378 16.26 11.41 7.48
CA ILE A 378 15.31 11.23 8.60
C ILE A 378 16.04 11.14 9.94
N ALA A 379 17.03 10.25 10.05
CA ALA A 379 17.73 10.03 11.31
C ALA A 379 18.57 11.25 11.73
N SER A 380 19.17 11.97 10.78
CA SER A 380 19.94 13.18 11.10
C SER A 380 19.06 14.37 11.45
N SER A 381 17.78 14.37 11.09
CA SER A 381 16.87 15.47 11.40
C SER A 381 16.15 15.30 12.74
N SER A 382 16.01 14.08 13.27
CA SER A 382 15.51 13.85 14.64
C SER A 382 16.59 14.12 15.70
N LEU A 383 16.20 14.56 16.90
CA LEU A 383 17.09 14.66 18.06
C LEU A 383 17.49 13.28 18.60
N ASP A 384 16.59 12.30 18.51
CA ASP A 384 16.82 10.90 18.88
C ASP A 384 16.58 10.04 17.64
N GLY A 385 17.46 10.24 16.66
CA GLY A 385 17.43 9.58 15.36
C GLY A 385 18.30 8.32 15.33
N LYS A 386 17.74 7.21 14.84
CA LYS A 386 18.45 5.93 14.71
C LYS A 386 18.33 5.37 13.30
N LEU A 387 19.46 4.92 12.76
CA LEU A 387 19.52 4.17 11.50
C LEU A 387 19.49 2.67 11.76
N LEU A 388 18.74 1.95 10.94
CA LEU A 388 18.70 0.50 10.92
C LEU A 388 19.13 0.01 9.54
N ALA A 389 20.34 -0.53 9.44
CA ALA A 389 20.80 -1.18 8.21
C ALA A 389 20.20 -2.59 8.13
N ILE A 390 19.59 -2.92 7.00
CA ILE A 390 18.91 -4.20 6.79
C ILE A 390 19.68 -5.00 5.72
N PRO A 391 20.22 -6.19 6.05
CA PRO A 391 20.91 -7.01 5.07
C PRO A 391 19.97 -7.46 3.93
N ARG A 392 20.44 -7.46 2.68
CA ARG A 392 19.63 -7.86 1.52
C ARG A 392 19.33 -9.36 1.48
N ALA A 393 20.21 -10.19 2.03
CA ALA A 393 20.08 -11.63 2.01
C ALA A 393 20.34 -12.24 3.41
N PRO A 394 19.59 -13.28 3.81
CA PRO A 394 18.35 -13.75 3.18
C PRO A 394 17.20 -12.77 3.48
N VAL A 395 16.53 -12.28 2.42
CA VAL A 395 15.58 -11.16 2.47
C VAL A 395 14.50 -11.29 3.55
N TYR A 396 13.80 -12.42 3.63
CA TYR A 396 12.74 -12.61 4.63
C TYR A 396 13.26 -12.60 6.07
N ARG A 397 14.42 -13.19 6.32
CA ARG A 397 15.02 -13.21 7.66
C ARG A 397 15.41 -11.79 8.08
N SER A 398 16.02 -11.03 7.17
CA SER A 398 16.42 -9.65 7.44
C SER A 398 15.22 -8.74 7.61
N PHE A 399 14.20 -8.87 6.76
CA PHE A 399 12.96 -8.11 6.84
C PHE A 399 12.20 -8.40 8.13
N HIS A 400 12.05 -9.67 8.51
CA HIS A 400 11.44 -10.08 9.78
C HIS A 400 12.19 -9.49 10.99
N LYS A 401 13.51 -9.60 11.02
CA LYS A 401 14.34 -9.01 12.09
C LYS A 401 14.23 -7.49 12.16
N ALA A 402 14.07 -6.82 11.00
CA ALA A 402 13.87 -5.38 10.97
C ALA A 402 12.52 -5.03 11.59
N LEU A 403 11.43 -5.68 11.18
CA LEU A 403 10.10 -5.45 11.75
C LEU A 403 10.05 -5.73 13.26
N GLN A 404 10.68 -6.79 13.75
CA GLN A 404 10.79 -7.05 15.20
C GLN A 404 11.48 -5.91 15.95
N GLN A 405 12.62 -5.43 15.42
CA GLN A 405 13.36 -4.32 16.03
C GLN A 405 12.56 -3.01 15.98
N MET A 406 11.89 -2.74 14.86
CA MET A 406 11.06 -1.55 14.69
C MET A 406 9.86 -1.56 15.64
N SER A 407 9.13 -2.68 15.74
CA SER A 407 7.98 -2.81 16.64
C SER A 407 8.37 -2.74 18.12
N SER A 408 9.49 -3.38 18.50
CA SER A 408 10.05 -3.22 19.85
C SER A 408 10.42 -1.78 20.15
N TRP A 409 11.08 -1.10 19.21
CA TRP A 409 11.47 0.30 19.38
C TRP A 409 10.25 1.22 19.49
N LEU A 410 9.19 0.99 18.70
CA LEU A 410 7.94 1.74 18.81
C LEU A 410 7.29 1.54 20.18
N ASN A 411 7.23 0.30 20.67
CA ASN A 411 6.73 -0.02 22.01
C ASN A 411 7.49 0.74 23.10
N ASP A 412 8.83 0.76 23.00
CA ASP A 412 9.66 1.46 23.98
C ASP A 412 9.38 2.97 24.01
N LYS A 413 9.04 3.59 22.87
CA LYS A 413 8.67 5.01 22.81
C LYS A 413 7.28 5.31 23.37
N MET A 414 6.39 4.31 23.44
CA MET A 414 5.05 4.47 24.00
C MET A 414 5.01 4.41 25.53
N ARG A 415 6.10 4.00 26.18
CA ARG A 415 6.23 3.93 27.65
C ARG A 415 6.65 5.28 28.21
#